data_AF-A0A2V9M0H5-F1
#
_entry.id   AF-A0A2V9M0H5-F1
#
_cell.length_a   1.000
_cell.length_b   1.000
_cell.length_c   1.000
_cell.angle_alpha   90.00
_cell.angle_beta   90.00
_cell.angle_gamma   90.00
#
_symmetry.space_group_name_H-M   'P 1'
#
loop_
_entity.id
_entity.type
_entity.pdbx_description
1 polymer ?
#
loop_
_entity_poly.entity_id
_entity_poly.type
_entity_poly.pdbx_seq_one_letter_code
_entity_poly.pdbx_strand_id
1 'polypeptide(L)'
;MLSLRQPWRSAVAALGLGALAAIPVPAFGSEQRGGSELAQVRVHARRGGCALFLDNVPAGKTDAQGEALIQNIGPIEHYIHVDCRGGAEQAFLVAPRAGEALDLDAGPTKGPTLTPEEAVEARLKLEPLIKEAVQLRAQGRLEEAVARLREVANLDPENSDLHRELGITFLLGKEWKRGRVEMLEAIRHDPTDADAHNGLGYALEKMGDLDDALSEYRTATHLEPDDPSYRQHYFDALTKVAAKQGEKSQKK
;
A
#
# COMPACT_ATOMS: atom_id res chain seq x y z
N MET A 1 42.89 24.46 34.87
CA MET A 1 42.49 23.24 35.61
C MET A 1 41.28 23.58 36.47
N LEU A 2 40.46 22.55 36.77
CA LEU A 2 39.20 22.56 37.55
C LEU A 2 37.97 23.07 36.78
N SER A 3 37.14 22.22 36.17
CA SER A 3 36.27 21.17 36.74
C SER A 3 35.33 21.69 37.83
N LEU A 4 34.09 22.01 37.44
CA LEU A 4 32.95 22.00 38.36
C LEU A 4 31.82 21.15 37.78
N ARG A 5 31.68 19.94 38.35
CA ARG A 5 30.43 19.17 38.38
C ARG A 5 29.48 19.85 39.37
N GLN A 6 28.22 20.02 38.97
CA GLN A 6 27.10 20.37 39.87
C GLN A 6 26.24 19.12 40.07
N PRO A 7 26.01 18.65 41.31
CA PRO A 7 25.06 17.60 41.62
C PRO A 7 23.67 18.17 41.96
N TRP A 8 22.63 17.69 41.29
CA TRP A 8 21.24 17.95 41.67
C TRP A 8 20.91 17.16 42.93
N ARG A 9 20.74 17.87 44.06
CA ARG A 9 20.13 17.33 45.28
C ARG A 9 18.66 17.73 45.34
N SER A 10 17.90 16.76 45.82
CA SER A 10 16.46 16.71 46.01
C SER A 10 15.89 17.86 46.85
N ALA A 11 14.64 18.22 46.57
CA ALA A 11 13.75 18.83 47.54
C ALA A 11 12.48 17.98 47.64
N VAL A 12 12.33 17.34 48.80
CA VAL A 12 11.10 16.69 49.27
C VAL A 12 10.26 17.77 49.93
N ALA A 13 9.01 17.93 49.52
CA ALA A 13 8.02 18.71 50.27
C ALA A 13 6.81 17.81 50.56
N ALA A 14 6.59 17.58 51.85
CA ALA A 14 5.45 16.87 52.40
C ALA A 14 4.25 17.80 52.49
N LEU A 15 3.07 17.33 52.06
CA LEU A 15 1.79 17.91 52.44
C LEU A 15 0.72 16.82 52.63
N GLY A 16 0.18 16.79 53.85
CA GLY A 16 -1.26 16.84 54.08
C GLY A 16 -2.06 15.56 53.85
N LEU A 17 -2.31 14.85 54.95
CA LEU A 17 -3.40 13.87 55.10
C LEU A 17 -4.77 14.55 54.90
N GLY A 18 -5.47 14.17 53.83
CA GLY A 18 -6.90 14.44 53.63
C GLY A 18 -7.64 13.13 53.37
N ALA A 19 -8.63 12.82 54.22
CA ALA A 19 -9.47 11.64 54.08
C ALA A 19 -10.31 11.70 52.81
N LEU A 20 -10.14 10.73 51.91
CA LEU A 20 -11.00 10.51 50.75
C LEU A 20 -11.78 9.20 50.93
N ALA A 21 -13.10 9.34 50.87
CA ALA A 21 -14.06 8.25 50.91
C ALA A 21 -13.78 7.23 49.78
N ALA A 22 -13.92 5.95 50.09
CA ALA A 22 -13.81 4.85 49.14
C ALA A 22 -14.96 4.94 48.11
N ILE A 23 -14.63 5.40 46.90
CA ILE A 23 -15.49 5.26 45.73
C ILE A 23 -15.32 3.82 45.21
N PRO A 24 -16.39 3.04 45.01
CA PRO A 24 -16.26 1.72 44.41
C PRO A 24 -15.70 1.86 43.00
N VAL A 25 -14.50 1.29 42.79
CA VAL A 25 -13.91 1.14 41.46
C VAL A 25 -14.80 0.18 40.67
N PRO A 26 -15.43 0.60 39.56
CA PRO A 26 -16.10 -0.36 38.70
C PRO A 26 -15.04 -1.35 38.22
N ALA A 27 -15.30 -2.64 38.43
CA ALA A 27 -14.49 -3.71 37.87
C ALA A 27 -14.34 -3.45 36.37
N PHE A 28 -13.12 -3.13 35.95
CA PHE A 28 -12.75 -3.05 34.55
C PHE A 28 -12.95 -4.47 34.01
N GLY A 29 -14.15 -4.70 33.45
CA GLY A 29 -14.42 -5.86 32.64
C GLY A 29 -13.39 -5.85 31.53
N SER A 30 -12.43 -6.76 31.61
CA SER A 30 -11.54 -7.10 30.52
C SER A 30 -12.38 -7.83 29.48
N GLU A 31 -13.20 -7.07 28.77
CA GLU A 31 -13.81 -7.53 27.54
C GLU A 31 -12.69 -7.48 26.49
N GLN A 32 -11.89 -8.55 26.49
CA GLN A 32 -11.04 -8.96 25.39
C GLN A 32 -11.92 -9.19 24.16
N ARG A 33 -12.34 -8.11 23.50
CA ARG A 33 -12.74 -8.15 22.10
C ARG A 33 -11.46 -8.17 21.28
N GLY A 34 -10.90 -9.37 21.13
CA GLY A 34 -9.99 -9.68 20.03
C GLY A 34 -10.76 -9.63 18.72
N GLY A 35 -11.19 -8.44 18.30
CA GLY A 35 -11.58 -8.20 16.92
C GLY A 35 -10.29 -8.23 16.09
N SER A 36 -10.21 -9.08 15.07
CA SER A 36 -9.05 -9.05 14.18
C SER A 36 -8.91 -7.65 13.61
N GLU A 37 -7.74 -7.02 13.76
CA GLU A 37 -7.45 -5.72 13.12
C GLU A 37 -7.61 -5.79 11.60
N LEU A 38 -7.58 -7.01 11.05
CA LEU A 38 -7.71 -7.31 9.65
C LEU A 38 -9.17 -7.36 9.20
N ALA A 39 -9.42 -6.74 8.06
CA ALA A 39 -10.69 -6.70 7.38
C ALA A 39 -10.92 -7.96 6.52
N GLN A 40 -12.16 -8.08 6.06
CA GLN A 40 -12.59 -9.11 5.11
C GLN A 40 -13.43 -8.44 4.02
N VAL A 41 -13.28 -8.91 2.79
CA VAL A 41 -14.09 -8.46 1.65
C VAL A 41 -14.81 -9.67 1.06
N ARG A 42 -16.14 -9.61 1.03
CA ARG A 42 -16.97 -10.57 0.30
C ARG A 42 -17.19 -10.05 -1.11
N VAL A 43 -16.88 -10.86 -2.11
CA VAL A 43 -17.02 -10.51 -3.54
C VAL A 43 -18.21 -11.23 -4.14
N HIS A 44 -19.13 -10.48 -4.72
CA HIS A 44 -20.33 -10.93 -5.42
C HIS A 44 -20.17 -10.74 -6.93
N ALA A 45 -19.62 -11.72 -7.65
CA ALA A 45 -19.42 -11.63 -9.11
C ALA A 45 -20.63 -12.12 -9.93
N ARG A 46 -21.66 -12.68 -9.28
CA ARG A 46 -22.87 -13.28 -9.89
C ARG A 46 -22.57 -14.37 -10.93
N ARG A 47 -21.32 -14.84 -10.98
CA ARG A 47 -20.80 -15.87 -11.88
C ARG A 47 -19.72 -16.66 -11.16
N GLY A 48 -19.84 -17.98 -11.24
CA GLY A 48 -18.87 -18.88 -10.63
C GLY A 48 -17.59 -19.04 -11.44
N GLY A 49 -16.48 -19.29 -10.72
CA GLY A 49 -15.17 -19.55 -11.28
C GLY A 49 -14.39 -18.32 -11.77
N CYS A 50 -14.79 -17.11 -11.38
CA CYS A 50 -14.01 -15.90 -11.63
C CYS A 50 -12.76 -15.90 -10.75
N ALA A 51 -11.60 -15.60 -11.33
CA ALA A 51 -10.36 -15.47 -10.59
C ALA A 51 -10.31 -14.12 -9.87
N LEU A 52 -9.86 -14.14 -8.62
CA LEU A 52 -9.72 -12.95 -7.80
C LEU A 52 -8.25 -12.71 -7.51
N PHE A 53 -7.83 -11.46 -7.56
CA PHE A 53 -6.50 -11.03 -7.17
C PHE A 53 -6.62 -9.85 -6.20
N LEU A 54 -5.87 -9.90 -5.10
CA LEU A 54 -5.72 -8.80 -4.15
C LEU A 54 -4.31 -8.25 -4.31
N ASP A 55 -4.18 -6.98 -4.69
CA ASP A 55 -2.90 -6.32 -4.98
C ASP A 55 -2.01 -7.18 -5.90
N ASN A 56 -2.55 -7.62 -7.04
CA ASN A 56 -1.88 -8.50 -8.01
C ASN A 56 -1.48 -9.91 -7.49
N VAL A 57 -1.88 -10.30 -6.27
CA VAL A 57 -1.66 -11.65 -5.71
C VAL A 57 -2.94 -12.49 -5.83
N PRO A 58 -2.86 -13.75 -6.32
CA PRO A 58 -4.04 -14.63 -6.38
C PRO A 58 -4.73 -14.78 -5.02
N ALA A 59 -6.01 -14.42 -4.97
CA ALA A 59 -6.84 -14.40 -3.75
C ALA A 59 -7.97 -15.44 -3.77
N GLY A 60 -8.00 -16.31 -4.79
CA GLY A 60 -8.95 -17.41 -4.90
C GLY A 60 -9.87 -17.30 -6.12
N LYS A 61 -11.01 -17.98 -6.06
CA LYS A 61 -12.03 -17.97 -7.10
C LYS A 61 -13.42 -17.91 -6.51
N THR A 62 -14.37 -17.36 -7.26
CA THR A 62 -15.78 -17.41 -6.88
C THR A 62 -16.33 -18.83 -6.96
N ASP A 63 -17.20 -19.17 -6.00
CA ASP A 63 -17.90 -20.45 -5.91
C ASP A 63 -18.99 -20.60 -6.99
N ALA A 64 -19.81 -21.65 -6.92
CA ALA A 64 -20.87 -21.88 -7.90
C ALA A 64 -21.96 -20.79 -7.90
N GLN A 65 -22.11 -20.06 -6.79
CA GLN A 65 -23.06 -18.96 -6.61
C GLN A 65 -22.47 -17.63 -7.08
N GLY A 66 -21.16 -17.58 -7.38
CA GLY A 66 -20.46 -16.37 -7.77
C GLY A 66 -19.95 -15.56 -6.58
N GLU A 67 -19.77 -16.22 -5.43
CA GLU A 67 -19.37 -15.62 -4.17
C GLU A 67 -17.94 -16.00 -3.81
N ALA A 68 -17.20 -15.09 -3.17
CA ALA A 68 -15.92 -15.40 -2.55
C ALA A 68 -15.68 -14.53 -1.31
N LEU A 69 -14.83 -15.00 -0.40
CA LEU A 69 -14.41 -14.25 0.77
C LEU A 69 -12.89 -14.12 0.78
N ILE A 70 -12.41 -12.88 0.68
CA ILE A 70 -11.00 -12.54 0.86
C ILE A 70 -10.82 -12.11 2.33
N GLN A 71 -9.91 -12.78 3.03
CA GLN A 71 -9.62 -12.53 4.45
C GLN A 71 -8.25 -11.88 4.63
N ASN A 72 -7.99 -11.38 5.83
CA ASN A 72 -6.68 -10.86 6.26
C ASN A 72 -6.25 -9.59 5.50
N ILE A 73 -7.21 -8.72 5.16
CA ILE A 73 -6.94 -7.49 4.42
C ILE A 73 -6.54 -6.39 5.40
N GLY A 74 -5.47 -5.64 5.08
CA GLY A 74 -5.00 -4.55 5.92
C GLY A 74 -5.92 -3.32 5.83
N PRO A 75 -5.91 -2.42 6.83
CA PRO A 75 -6.72 -1.20 6.81
C PRO A 75 -6.07 -0.09 5.98
N ILE A 76 -5.76 -0.38 4.72
CA ILE A 76 -5.24 0.56 3.72
C ILE A 76 -6.02 0.40 2.42
N GLU A 77 -5.70 1.23 1.42
CA GLU A 77 -6.18 1.05 0.06
C GLU A 77 -5.59 -0.23 -0.57
N HIS A 78 -6.44 -1.00 -1.24
CA HIS A 78 -6.14 -2.25 -1.90
C HIS A 78 -6.89 -2.33 -3.24
N TYR A 79 -6.28 -2.98 -4.23
CA TYR A 79 -6.95 -3.27 -5.50
C TYR A 79 -7.41 -4.73 -5.51
N ILE A 80 -8.71 -4.94 -5.77
CA ILE A 80 -9.29 -6.25 -6.02
C ILE A 80 -9.61 -6.35 -7.51
N HIS A 81 -8.92 -7.25 -8.19
CA HIS A 81 -9.18 -7.57 -9.59
C HIS A 81 -10.04 -8.81 -9.70
N VAL A 82 -11.07 -8.74 -10.53
CA VAL A 82 -12.00 -9.82 -10.81
C VAL A 82 -11.93 -10.17 -12.30
N ASP A 83 -11.34 -11.32 -12.61
CA ASP A 83 -11.26 -11.87 -13.96
C ASP A 83 -12.28 -13.01 -14.13
N CYS A 84 -13.37 -12.72 -14.83
CA CYS A 84 -14.36 -13.70 -15.23
C CYS A 84 -14.17 -14.07 -16.71
N ARG A 85 -13.92 -15.35 -16.99
CA ARG A 85 -13.74 -15.88 -18.37
C ARG A 85 -14.75 -15.31 -19.38
N GLY A 86 -14.27 -14.59 -20.38
CA GLY A 86 -15.12 -14.04 -21.46
C GLY A 86 -15.74 -12.67 -21.15
N GLY A 87 -15.26 -11.99 -20.11
CA GLY A 87 -15.47 -10.55 -19.89
C GLY A 87 -14.13 -9.81 -19.85
N ALA A 88 -14.21 -8.48 -19.81
CA ALA A 88 -13.07 -7.67 -19.40
C ALA A 88 -12.82 -7.87 -17.90
N GLU A 89 -11.56 -7.80 -17.49
CA GLU A 89 -11.20 -7.72 -16.09
C GLU A 89 -11.81 -6.46 -15.46
N GLN A 90 -12.23 -6.58 -14.20
CA GLN A 90 -12.72 -5.46 -13.42
C GLN A 90 -11.79 -5.20 -12.24
N ALA A 91 -11.34 -3.96 -12.08
CA ALA A 91 -10.54 -3.50 -10.95
C ALA A 91 -11.42 -2.71 -9.96
N PHE A 92 -11.27 -2.99 -8.67
CA PHE A 92 -11.99 -2.30 -7.60
C PHE A 92 -11.01 -1.80 -6.55
N LEU A 93 -10.94 -0.48 -6.36
CA LEU A 93 -10.24 0.12 -5.23
C LEU A 93 -11.11 0.02 -3.97
N VAL A 94 -10.61 -0.70 -2.96
CA VAL A 94 -11.26 -0.82 -1.65
C VAL A 94 -10.34 -0.27 -0.57
N ALA A 95 -10.93 0.38 0.43
CA ALA A 95 -10.18 0.92 1.57
C ALA A 95 -10.88 0.53 2.88
N PRO A 96 -10.84 -0.76 3.27
CA PRO A 96 -11.54 -1.23 4.45
C PRO A 96 -10.95 -0.65 5.73
N ARG A 97 -11.80 -0.44 6.73
CA ARG A 97 -11.39 -0.09 8.09
C ARG A 97 -10.95 -1.35 8.85
N ALA A 98 -10.24 -1.15 9.95
CA ALA A 98 -9.78 -2.25 10.79
C ALA A 98 -10.97 -3.10 11.28
N GLY A 99 -10.92 -4.40 11.01
CA GLY A 99 -11.99 -5.36 11.34
C GLY A 99 -13.29 -5.20 10.54
N GLU A 100 -13.31 -4.38 9.49
CA GLU A 100 -14.51 -4.19 8.66
C GLU A 100 -14.78 -5.43 7.78
N ALA A 101 -16.07 -5.75 7.62
CA ALA A 101 -16.53 -6.69 6.61
C ALA A 101 -17.22 -5.89 5.50
N LEU A 102 -16.58 -5.82 4.33
CA LEU A 102 -17.08 -5.08 3.17
C LEU A 102 -17.68 -6.06 2.15
N ASP A 103 -18.84 -5.71 1.59
CA ASP A 103 -19.42 -6.44 0.47
C ASP A 103 -19.14 -5.68 -0.85
N LEU A 104 -18.54 -6.36 -1.81
CA LEU A 104 -18.15 -5.85 -3.14
C LEU A 104 -19.04 -6.49 -4.22
N ASP A 105 -19.86 -5.69 -4.92
CA ASP A 105 -20.63 -6.17 -6.08
C ASP A 105 -19.79 -6.04 -7.36
N ALA A 106 -19.24 -7.17 -7.80
CA ALA A 106 -18.52 -7.31 -9.06
C ALA A 106 -19.44 -7.82 -10.18
N GLY A 107 -20.72 -7.43 -10.13
CA GLY A 107 -21.65 -7.68 -11.22
C GLY A 107 -21.21 -7.03 -12.54
N PRO A 108 -21.92 -7.31 -13.65
CA PRO A 108 -21.64 -6.69 -14.93
C PRO A 108 -21.86 -5.18 -14.84
N THR A 109 -20.77 -4.43 -14.69
CA THR A 109 -20.79 -2.98 -14.73
C THR A 109 -20.60 -2.56 -16.19
N LYS A 110 -21.54 -1.79 -16.72
CA LYS A 110 -21.19 -0.90 -17.83
C LYS A 110 -20.38 0.21 -17.20
N GLY A 111 -19.08 0.22 -17.44
CA GLY A 111 -18.27 1.41 -17.14
C GLY A 111 -18.92 2.65 -17.78
N PRO A 112 -18.59 3.86 -17.29
CA PRO A 112 -19.12 5.08 -17.88
C PRO A 112 -18.90 5.04 -19.39
N THR A 113 -20.01 5.03 -20.15
CA THR A 113 -19.95 5.05 -21.61
C THR A 113 -19.71 6.49 -22.01
N LEU A 114 -18.45 6.92 -21.92
CA LEU A 114 -18.04 8.23 -22.41
C LEU A 114 -18.17 8.25 -23.93
N THR A 115 -18.71 9.33 -24.46
CA THR A 115 -18.57 9.62 -25.89
C THR A 115 -17.09 9.82 -26.24
N PRO A 116 -16.69 9.64 -27.51
CA PRO A 116 -15.32 9.91 -27.93
C PRO A 116 -14.83 11.32 -27.56
N GLU A 117 -15.71 12.31 -27.59
CA GLU A 117 -15.41 13.70 -27.21
C GLU A 117 -15.13 13.82 -25.70
N GLU A 118 -15.96 13.21 -24.85
CA GLU A 118 -15.77 13.19 -23.40
C GLU A 118 -14.50 12.42 -23.00
N ALA A 119 -14.18 11.34 -23.71
CA ALA A 119 -12.95 10.58 -23.48
C ALA A 119 -11.70 11.37 -23.85
N VAL A 120 -11.74 12.14 -24.94
CA VAL A 120 -10.65 13.04 -25.33
C VAL A 120 -10.50 14.18 -24.31
N GLU A 121 -11.59 14.81 -23.90
CA GLU A 121 -11.59 15.87 -22.89
C GLU A 121 -11.07 15.38 -21.52
N ALA A 122 -11.47 14.17 -21.11
CA ALA A 122 -10.95 13.54 -19.90
C ALA A 122 -9.43 13.32 -20.00
N ARG A 123 -8.94 12.82 -21.14
CA ARG A 123 -7.50 12.63 -21.39
C ARG A 123 -6.71 13.93 -21.38
N LEU A 124 -7.26 15.02 -21.92
CA LEU A 124 -6.60 16.34 -21.90
C LEU A 124 -6.41 16.90 -20.48
N LYS A 125 -7.21 16.43 -19.50
CA LYS A 125 -7.07 16.82 -18.09
C LYS A 125 -6.02 16.00 -17.34
N LEU A 126 -5.62 14.83 -17.84
CA LEU A 126 -4.69 13.93 -17.13
C LEU A 126 -3.30 14.56 -17.01
N GLU A 127 -2.71 15.00 -18.13
CA GLU A 127 -1.33 15.53 -18.14
C GLU A 127 -1.15 16.74 -17.20
N PRO A 128 -2.02 17.76 -17.19
CA PRO A 128 -1.91 18.86 -16.23
C PRO A 128 -2.00 18.41 -14.77
N LEU A 129 -2.89 17.47 -14.44
CA LEU A 129 -3.07 16.96 -13.08
C LEU A 129 -1.84 16.18 -12.61
N ILE A 130 -1.29 15.30 -13.45
CA ILE A 130 -0.04 14.56 -13.16
C ILE A 130 1.11 15.56 -12.96
N LYS A 131 1.23 16.55 -13.85
CA LYS A 131 2.28 17.57 -13.74
C LYS A 131 2.16 18.39 -12.45
N GLU A 132 0.95 18.80 -12.07
CA GLU A 132 0.71 19.50 -10.79
C GLU A 132 1.09 18.61 -9.60
N ALA A 133 0.71 17.33 -9.61
CA ALA A 133 1.06 16.39 -8.57
C ALA A 133 2.58 16.24 -8.40
N VAL A 134 3.33 16.11 -9.50
CA VAL A 134 4.79 16.04 -9.48
C VAL A 134 5.39 17.32 -8.87
N GLN A 135 4.84 18.49 -9.19
CA GLN A 135 5.29 19.76 -8.61
C GLN A 135 4.99 19.85 -7.11
N LEU A 136 3.79 19.45 -6.68
CA LEU A 136 3.39 19.40 -5.27
C LEU A 136 4.29 18.46 -4.48
N ARG A 137 4.58 17.27 -5.05
CA ARG A 137 5.52 16.31 -4.47
C ARG A 137 6.92 16.88 -4.31
N ALA A 138 7.44 17.58 -5.33
CA ALA A 138 8.73 18.25 -5.26
C ALA A 138 8.79 19.35 -4.17
N GLN A 139 7.63 19.92 -3.79
CA GLN A 139 7.50 20.87 -2.67
C GLN A 139 7.30 20.18 -1.31
N GLY A 140 7.25 18.84 -1.26
CA GLY A 140 6.95 18.06 -0.06
C GLY A 140 5.47 18.04 0.34
N ARG A 141 4.57 18.54 -0.52
CA ARG A 141 3.12 18.57 -0.30
C ARG A 141 2.49 17.27 -0.78
N LEU A 142 2.81 16.17 -0.08
CA LEU A 142 2.53 14.82 -0.56
C LEU A 142 1.04 14.50 -0.62
N GLU A 143 0.27 14.91 0.38
CA GLU A 143 -1.17 14.65 0.45
C GLU A 143 -1.92 15.36 -0.68
N GLU A 144 -1.49 16.57 -1.04
CA GLU A 144 -2.07 17.33 -2.15
C GLU A 144 -1.70 16.69 -3.49
N ALA A 145 -0.48 16.18 -3.64
CA ALA A 145 -0.08 15.41 -4.81
C ALA A 145 -0.93 14.14 -4.98
N VAL A 146 -1.17 13.40 -3.89
CA VAL A 146 -2.06 12.23 -3.89
C VAL A 146 -3.47 12.61 -4.29
N ALA A 147 -4.01 13.72 -3.78
CA ALA A 147 -5.35 14.18 -4.14
C ALA A 147 -5.47 14.43 -5.65
N ARG A 148 -4.49 15.11 -6.26
CA ARG A 148 -4.46 15.34 -7.72
C ARG A 148 -4.38 14.05 -8.52
N LEU A 149 -3.54 13.11 -8.10
CA LEU A 149 -3.42 11.83 -8.78
C LEU A 149 -4.69 10.99 -8.62
N ARG A 150 -5.38 11.04 -7.47
CA ARG A 150 -6.69 10.38 -7.31
C ARG A 150 -7.77 10.96 -8.23
N GLU A 151 -7.70 12.23 -8.61
CA GLU A 151 -8.56 12.78 -9.67
C GLU A 151 -8.29 12.11 -11.02
N VAL A 152 -7.02 11.85 -11.35
CA VAL A 152 -6.62 11.14 -12.58
C VAL A 152 -7.10 9.69 -12.54
N ALA A 153 -7.01 9.01 -11.40
CA ALA A 153 -7.47 7.61 -11.24
C ALA A 153 -8.96 7.43 -11.54
N ASN A 154 -9.76 8.46 -11.28
CA ASN A 154 -11.20 8.44 -11.60
C ASN A 154 -11.47 8.60 -13.09
N LEU A 155 -10.55 9.20 -13.84
CA LEU A 155 -10.69 9.46 -15.27
C LEU A 155 -10.09 8.34 -16.11
N ASP A 156 -8.96 7.79 -15.67
CA ASP A 156 -8.21 6.74 -16.36
C ASP A 156 -7.60 5.77 -15.33
N PRO A 157 -8.39 4.80 -14.83
CA PRO A 157 -7.96 3.86 -13.81
C PRO A 157 -6.97 2.81 -14.31
N GLU A 158 -6.71 2.70 -15.62
CA GLU A 158 -5.76 1.74 -16.20
C GLU A 158 -4.42 2.40 -16.55
N ASN A 159 -4.23 3.66 -16.16
CA ASN A 159 -3.05 4.45 -16.49
C ASN A 159 -1.84 4.01 -15.64
N SER A 160 -0.89 3.30 -16.23
CA SER A 160 0.31 2.83 -15.52
C SER A 160 1.15 3.97 -14.94
N ASP A 161 1.34 5.05 -15.71
CA ASP A 161 2.11 6.22 -15.28
C ASP A 161 1.52 6.86 -14.02
N LEU A 162 0.21 6.98 -13.97
CA LEU A 162 -0.49 7.47 -12.78
C LEU A 162 -0.19 6.62 -11.54
N HIS A 163 -0.34 5.30 -11.65
CA HIS A 163 -0.10 4.40 -10.52
C HIS A 163 1.36 4.45 -10.06
N ARG A 164 2.31 4.56 -11.01
CA ARG A 164 3.72 4.79 -10.70
C ARG A 164 3.89 6.12 -9.93
N GLU A 165 3.26 7.20 -10.37
CA GLU A 165 3.34 8.51 -9.70
C GLU A 165 2.71 8.51 -8.30
N LEU A 166 1.58 7.80 -8.08
CA LEU A 166 1.01 7.57 -6.76
C LEU A 166 1.97 6.78 -5.87
N GLY A 167 2.51 5.69 -6.40
CA GLY A 167 3.49 4.85 -5.73
C GLY A 167 4.70 5.65 -5.26
N ILE A 168 5.33 6.43 -6.14
CA ILE A 168 6.49 7.28 -5.81
C ILE A 168 6.12 8.26 -4.69
N THR A 169 4.93 8.86 -4.77
CA THR A 169 4.45 9.82 -3.76
C THR A 169 4.31 9.17 -2.38
N PHE A 170 3.75 7.96 -2.30
CA PHE A 170 3.66 7.20 -1.05
C PHE A 170 5.03 6.77 -0.53
N LEU A 171 5.94 6.36 -1.40
CA LEU A 171 7.30 5.98 -1.00
C LEU A 171 8.07 7.18 -0.41
N LEU A 172 7.95 8.37 -0.99
CA LEU A 172 8.52 9.58 -0.38
C LEU A 172 7.90 9.90 0.99
N GLY A 173 6.61 9.64 1.15
CA GLY A 173 5.88 9.75 2.42
C GLY A 173 6.19 8.66 3.44
N LYS A 174 7.03 7.67 3.08
CA LYS A 174 7.32 6.48 3.88
C LYS A 174 6.13 5.56 4.12
N GLU A 175 5.11 5.67 3.28
CA GLU A 175 3.91 4.83 3.29
C GLU A 175 4.13 3.56 2.46
N TRP A 176 5.11 2.74 2.87
CA TRP A 176 5.63 1.60 2.09
C TRP A 176 4.56 0.64 1.59
N LYS A 177 3.57 0.33 2.43
CA LYS A 177 2.48 -0.59 2.07
C LYS A 177 1.60 -0.04 0.96
N ARG A 178 1.26 1.25 1.01
CA ARG A 178 0.47 1.91 -0.05
C ARG A 178 1.28 2.08 -1.33
N GLY A 179 2.56 2.46 -1.19
CA GLY A 179 3.50 2.51 -2.31
C GLY A 179 3.61 1.17 -3.03
N ARG A 180 3.71 0.06 -2.29
CA ARG A 180 3.71 -1.30 -2.85
C ARG A 180 2.44 -1.58 -3.68
N VAL A 181 1.27 -1.26 -3.15
CA VAL A 181 -0.03 -1.49 -3.83
C VAL A 181 -0.07 -0.77 -5.17
N GLU A 182 0.26 0.52 -5.20
CA GLU A 182 0.25 1.30 -6.43
C GLU A 182 1.33 0.86 -7.43
N MET A 183 2.52 0.46 -6.96
CA MET A 183 3.57 -0.08 -7.84
C MET A 183 3.15 -1.41 -8.49
N LEU A 184 2.44 -2.27 -7.75
CA LEU A 184 1.89 -3.51 -8.29
C LEU A 184 0.82 -3.24 -9.35
N GLU A 185 0.01 -2.21 -9.16
CA GLU A 185 -1.00 -1.78 -10.14
C GLU A 185 -0.35 -1.20 -11.41
N ALA A 186 0.69 -0.37 -11.25
CA ALA A 186 1.49 0.11 -12.38
C ALA A 186 2.07 -1.04 -13.21
N ILE A 187 2.68 -2.05 -12.55
CA ILE A 187 3.24 -3.24 -13.20
C ILE A 187 2.15 -4.11 -13.86
N ARG A 188 0.94 -4.15 -13.31
CA ARG A 188 -0.18 -4.88 -13.91
C ARG A 188 -0.55 -4.31 -15.27
N HIS A 189 -0.57 -2.97 -15.39
CA HIS A 189 -0.91 -2.27 -16.62
C HIS A 189 0.27 -2.13 -17.59
N ASP A 190 1.50 -1.96 -17.07
CA ASP A 190 2.74 -1.98 -17.84
C ASP A 190 3.80 -2.86 -17.16
N PRO A 191 3.89 -4.15 -17.53
CA PRO A 191 4.90 -5.07 -16.98
C PRO A 191 6.34 -4.74 -17.37
N THR A 192 6.57 -3.73 -18.21
CA THR A 192 7.90 -3.32 -18.67
C THR A 192 8.37 -2.01 -18.06
N ASP A 193 7.60 -1.44 -17.13
CA ASP A 193 7.94 -0.24 -16.39
C ASP A 193 9.07 -0.51 -15.37
N ALA A 194 10.30 -0.19 -15.76
CA ALA A 194 11.48 -0.38 -14.93
C ALA A 194 11.43 0.43 -13.62
N ASP A 195 10.87 1.63 -13.66
CA ASP A 195 10.70 2.48 -12.48
C ASP A 195 9.71 1.88 -11.50
N ALA A 196 8.61 1.30 -11.98
CA ALA A 196 7.64 0.63 -11.12
C ALA A 196 8.22 -0.63 -10.46
N HIS A 197 8.98 -1.45 -11.20
CA HIS A 197 9.73 -2.58 -10.62
C HIS A 197 10.74 -2.11 -9.57
N ASN A 198 11.50 -1.05 -9.86
CA ASN A 198 12.46 -0.49 -8.91
C ASN A 198 11.76 0.07 -7.66
N GLY A 199 10.64 0.78 -7.83
CA GLY A 199 9.82 1.31 -6.74
C GLY A 199 9.21 0.21 -5.87
N LEU A 200 8.72 -0.87 -6.48
CA LEU A 200 8.25 -2.05 -5.78
C LEU A 200 9.38 -2.70 -4.95
N GLY A 201 10.56 -2.86 -5.56
CA GLY A 201 11.77 -3.35 -4.87
C GLY A 201 12.10 -2.50 -3.64
N TYR A 202 12.03 -1.18 -3.76
CA TYR A 202 12.25 -0.25 -2.65
C TYR A 202 11.21 -0.38 -1.55
N ALA A 203 9.92 -0.49 -1.90
CA ALA A 203 8.84 -0.71 -0.95
C ALA A 203 9.06 -1.99 -0.13
N LEU A 204 9.35 -3.10 -0.81
CA LEU A 204 9.59 -4.41 -0.21
C LEU A 204 10.84 -4.41 0.68
N GLU A 205 11.92 -3.76 0.24
CA GLU A 205 13.13 -3.62 1.04
C GLU A 205 12.86 -2.88 2.36
N LYS A 206 12.08 -1.79 2.33
CA LYS A 206 11.69 -1.06 3.56
C LYS A 206 10.76 -1.85 4.46
N MET A 207 10.00 -2.79 3.89
CA MET A 207 9.16 -3.72 4.64
C MET A 207 9.94 -4.93 5.20
N GLY A 208 11.19 -5.13 4.75
CA GLY A 208 12.06 -6.22 5.20
C GLY A 208 12.00 -7.49 4.35
N ASP A 209 11.21 -7.46 3.27
CA ASP A 209 11.00 -8.53 2.30
C ASP A 209 12.13 -8.52 1.26
N LEU A 210 13.37 -8.71 1.75
CA LEU A 210 14.60 -8.50 0.96
C LEU A 210 14.74 -9.44 -0.24
N ASP A 211 14.20 -10.67 -0.16
CA ASP A 211 14.32 -11.65 -1.24
C ASP A 211 13.44 -11.25 -2.43
N ASP A 212 12.22 -10.80 -2.18
CA ASP A 212 11.30 -10.29 -3.20
C ASP A 212 11.81 -8.95 -3.76
N ALA A 213 12.30 -8.06 -2.88
CA ALA A 213 12.92 -6.80 -3.30
C ALA A 213 14.08 -7.01 -4.29
N LEU A 214 14.93 -8.01 -4.02
CA LEU A 214 16.06 -8.36 -4.89
C LEU A 214 15.58 -8.84 -6.27
N SER A 215 14.47 -9.57 -6.32
CA SER A 215 13.87 -10.01 -7.59
C SER A 215 13.41 -8.82 -8.43
N GLU A 216 12.72 -7.87 -7.81
CA GLU A 216 12.19 -6.69 -8.50
C GLU A 216 13.29 -5.74 -8.99
N TYR A 217 14.29 -5.46 -8.16
CA TYR A 217 15.45 -4.66 -8.58
C TYR A 217 16.23 -5.32 -9.73
N ARG A 218 16.30 -6.66 -9.76
CA ARG A 218 16.89 -7.40 -10.87
C ARG A 218 16.09 -7.22 -12.15
N THR A 219 14.76 -7.26 -12.06
CA THR A 219 13.87 -7.02 -13.21
C THR A 219 14.07 -5.60 -13.75
N ALA A 220 14.06 -4.57 -12.89
CA ALA A 220 14.33 -3.19 -13.30
C ALA A 220 15.69 -3.04 -14.01
N THR A 221 16.74 -3.66 -13.45
CA THR A 221 18.09 -3.68 -14.06
C THR A 221 18.13 -4.38 -15.42
N HIS A 222 17.26 -5.37 -15.63
CA HIS A 222 17.18 -6.09 -16.91
C HIS A 222 16.42 -5.29 -17.97
N LEU A 223 15.34 -4.63 -17.58
CA LEU A 223 14.52 -3.79 -18.45
C LEU A 223 15.31 -2.57 -18.95
N GLU A 224 16.04 -1.92 -18.04
CA GLU A 224 16.84 -0.73 -18.35
C GLU A 224 18.28 -0.88 -17.80
N PRO A 225 19.17 -1.53 -18.57
CA PRO A 225 20.53 -1.83 -18.11
C PRO A 225 21.45 -0.59 -18.06
N ASP A 226 21.05 0.51 -18.69
CA ASP A 226 21.87 1.73 -18.77
C ASP A 226 21.67 2.65 -17.56
N ASP A 227 20.57 2.52 -16.80
CA ASP A 227 20.36 3.28 -15.58
C ASP A 227 21.24 2.71 -14.43
N PRO A 228 22.22 3.48 -13.92
CA PRO A 228 23.08 3.02 -12.84
C PRO A 228 22.37 2.90 -11.48
N SER A 229 21.26 3.60 -11.27
CA SER A 229 20.53 3.62 -9.99
C SER A 229 19.87 2.26 -9.70
N TYR A 230 19.30 1.59 -10.70
CA TYR A 230 18.70 0.25 -10.54
C TYR A 230 19.74 -0.78 -10.14
N ARG A 231 20.91 -0.75 -10.78
CA ARG A 231 22.06 -1.59 -10.39
C ARG A 231 22.50 -1.31 -8.96
N GLN A 232 22.57 -0.05 -8.57
CA GLN A 232 22.95 0.32 -7.21
C GLN A 232 21.96 -0.26 -6.18
N HIS A 233 20.65 -0.08 -6.38
CA HIS A 233 19.63 -0.63 -5.48
C HIS A 233 19.70 -2.17 -5.41
N TYR A 234 19.91 -2.84 -6.54
CA TYR A 234 20.11 -4.29 -6.58
C TYR A 234 21.32 -4.74 -5.74
N PHE A 235 22.48 -4.07 -5.87
CA PHE A 235 23.67 -4.40 -5.10
C PHE A 235 23.52 -4.12 -3.60
N ASP A 236 22.84 -3.02 -3.24
CA ASP A 236 22.55 -2.67 -1.85
C ASP A 236 21.64 -3.73 -1.20
N ALA A 237 20.60 -4.17 -1.91
CA ALA A 237 19.72 -5.24 -1.45
C ALA A 237 20.46 -6.58 -1.30
N LEU A 238 21.31 -6.93 -2.29
CA LEU A 238 22.11 -8.17 -2.26
C LEU A 238 23.02 -8.22 -1.03
N THR A 239 23.66 -7.10 -0.69
CA THR A 239 24.53 -6.98 0.49
C THR A 239 23.75 -7.23 1.79
N LYS A 240 22.52 -6.71 1.89
CA LYS A 240 21.65 -6.93 3.06
C LYS A 240 21.20 -8.39 3.19
N VAL A 241 20.87 -9.04 2.07
CA VAL A 241 20.53 -10.48 2.05
C VAL A 241 21.72 -11.31 2.55
N ALA A 242 22.93 -11.04 2.04
CA ALA A 242 24.14 -11.75 2.44
C ALA A 242 24.45 -11.58 3.94
N ALA A 243 24.32 -10.36 4.47
CA ALA A 243 24.49 -10.09 5.90
C ALA A 243 23.50 -10.90 6.77
N LYS A 244 22.22 -10.91 6.39
CA LYS A 244 21.16 -11.66 7.08
C LYS A 244 21.42 -13.17 7.10
N GLN A 245 21.99 -13.72 6.03
CA GLN A 245 22.36 -15.13 5.95
C GLN A 245 23.59 -15.49 6.80
N GLY A 246 24.58 -14.58 6.85
CA GLY A 246 25.76 -14.73 7.72
C GLY A 246 25.38 -14.77 9.20
N GLU A 247 24.50 -13.90 9.65
CA GLU A 247 24.01 -13.87 11.04
C GLU A 247 23.22 -15.14 11.42
N LYS A 248 22.41 -15.68 10.50
CA LYS A 248 21.68 -16.94 10.72
C LYS A 248 22.62 -18.14 10.85
N SER A 249 23.72 -18.12 10.13
CA SER A 249 24.71 -19.21 10.13
C SER A 249 25.58 -19.22 11.40
N GLN A 250 25.78 -18.07 12.03
CA GLN A 250 26.53 -17.93 13.30
C GLN A 250 25.70 -18.27 14.55
N LYS A 251 24.37 -18.36 14.43
CA LYS A 251 23.44 -18.67 15.54
C LYS A 251 23.00 -20.13 15.62
N LYS A 252 23.46 -20.97 14.68
CA LYS A 252 23.26 -22.43 14.69
C LYS A 252 24.52 -23.11 15.21
#